data_AF-A0A7X7GFG6-F1
#
_entry.id   AF-A0A7X7GFG6-F1
#
_cell.length_a   1.000
_cell.length_b   1.000
_cell.length_c   1.000
_cell.angle_alpha   90.00
_cell.angle_beta   90.00
_cell.angle_gamma   90.00
#
_symmetry.space_group_name_H-M   'P 1'
#
loop_
_entity.id
_entity.type
_entity.pdbx_description
1 polymer ?
#
loop_
_entity_poly.entity_id
_entity_poly.type
_entity_poly.pdbx_seq_one_letter_code
_entity_poly.pdbx_strand_id
1 'polypeptide(L)'
;PDQVKILPGLITVIGSTEREAVERHEALRAQVPADFGAERLSATLGVDLATVDWDAPIPEEILAAPADPDSYKGSLGFRESVIGLAREGNLSIRRLLRQLNGSGGHRAVIGTPEQVADTIEEWFRAGAADGFNLMPDAFPSGLETFVDHVVPILRARGLFRHEYTEKTLRARFGVHPGIGAAVG
;
A
#
# COMPACT_ATOMS: atom_id res chain seq x y z
N PRO A 1 -13.46 6.42 19.84
CA PRO A 1 -12.78 5.61 18.80
C PRO A 1 -13.17 6.05 17.38
N ASP A 2 -14.47 6.19 17.10
CA ASP A 2 -15.03 6.39 15.74
C ASP A 2 -14.71 7.73 15.05
N GLN A 3 -14.03 8.64 15.75
CA GLN A 3 -13.64 9.97 15.26
C GLN A 3 -12.30 9.97 14.52
N VAL A 4 -11.55 8.87 14.57
CA VAL A 4 -10.32 8.65 13.80
C VAL A 4 -10.60 7.51 12.83
N LYS A 5 -10.42 7.77 11.53
CA LYS A 5 -10.66 6.78 10.47
C LYS A 5 -9.35 6.15 10.02
N ILE A 6 -9.33 4.82 9.96
CA ILE A 6 -8.18 4.03 9.55
C ILE A 6 -8.34 3.64 8.08
N LEU A 7 -7.50 4.23 7.22
CA LEU A 7 -7.57 4.10 5.76
C LEU A 7 -6.26 3.52 5.21
N PRO A 8 -6.02 2.20 5.32
CA PRO A 8 -4.84 1.58 4.74
C PRO A 8 -4.79 1.76 3.21
N GLY A 9 -3.57 1.75 2.66
CA GLY A 9 -3.36 1.73 1.22
C GLY A 9 -3.76 0.38 0.62
N LEU A 10 -4.48 0.41 -0.51
CA LEU A 10 -4.88 -0.77 -1.27
C LEU A 10 -4.44 -0.63 -2.72
N ILE A 11 -3.47 -1.45 -3.12
CA ILE A 11 -3.00 -1.54 -4.50
C ILE A 11 -3.87 -2.55 -5.24
N THR A 12 -4.32 -2.17 -6.42
CA THR A 12 -5.21 -3.01 -7.24
C THR A 12 -4.66 -3.17 -8.64
N VAL A 13 -4.50 -4.42 -9.07
CA VAL A 13 -4.29 -4.80 -10.47
C VAL A 13 -5.46 -5.71 -10.84
N ILE A 14 -6.34 -5.23 -11.70
CA ILE A 14 -7.62 -5.90 -11.99
C ILE A 14 -7.60 -6.46 -13.40
N GLY A 15 -7.99 -7.73 -13.54
CA GLY A 15 -8.24 -8.41 -14.82
C GLY A 15 -9.60 -9.11 -14.80
N SER A 16 -10.13 -9.47 -15.97
CA SER A 16 -11.41 -10.21 -16.05
C SER A 16 -11.25 -11.64 -15.52
N THR A 17 -10.00 -12.13 -15.52
CA THR A 17 -9.59 -13.36 -14.84
C THR A 17 -8.36 -13.07 -13.98
N GLU A 18 -8.09 -13.92 -12.99
CA GLU A 18 -6.88 -13.83 -12.18
C GLU A 18 -5.61 -13.92 -13.04
N ARG A 19 -5.61 -14.79 -14.05
CA ARG A 19 -4.49 -14.92 -15.00
C ARG A 19 -4.21 -13.59 -15.73
N GLU A 20 -5.25 -12.93 -16.23
CA GLU A 20 -5.09 -11.62 -16.89
C GLU A 20 -4.52 -10.56 -15.94
N ALA A 21 -4.98 -10.55 -14.68
CA ALA A 21 -4.46 -9.63 -13.67
C ALA A 21 -2.97 -9.87 -13.39
N VAL A 22 -2.56 -11.14 -13.26
CA VAL A 22 -1.16 -11.53 -13.06
C VAL A 22 -0.29 -11.16 -14.26
N GLU A 23 -0.74 -11.48 -15.47
CA GLU A 23 -0.02 -11.13 -16.71
C GLU A 23 0.17 -9.61 -16.82
N ARG A 24 -0.88 -8.83 -16.50
CA ARG A 24 -0.83 -7.37 -16.44
C ARG A 24 0.15 -6.87 -15.38
N HIS A 25 0.13 -7.46 -14.18
CA HIS A 25 1.04 -7.08 -13.10
C HIS A 25 2.51 -7.29 -13.50
N GLU A 26 2.83 -8.46 -14.06
CA GLU A 26 4.18 -8.79 -14.51
C GLU A 26 4.62 -7.88 -15.67
N ALA A 27 3.73 -7.59 -16.62
CA ALA A 27 4.03 -6.68 -17.72
C ALA A 27 4.38 -5.27 -17.23
N LEU A 28 3.65 -4.74 -16.23
CA LEU A 28 3.95 -3.45 -15.62
C LEU A 28 5.27 -3.48 -14.83
N ARG A 29 5.51 -4.54 -14.06
CA ARG A 29 6.76 -4.71 -13.31
C ARG A 29 7.99 -4.79 -14.20
N ALA A 30 7.86 -5.43 -15.37
CA ALA A 30 8.94 -5.56 -16.33
C ALA A 30 9.38 -4.20 -16.93
N GLN A 31 8.54 -3.16 -16.86
CA GLN A 31 8.88 -1.81 -17.32
C GLN A 31 9.69 -1.00 -16.29
N VAL A 32 9.73 -1.46 -15.04
CA VAL A 32 10.43 -0.76 -13.96
C VAL A 32 11.93 -1.10 -14.02
N PRO A 33 12.82 -0.10 -14.09
CA PRO A 33 14.27 -0.35 -14.03
C PRO A 33 14.66 -1.17 -12.81
N ALA A 34 15.65 -2.05 -12.95
CA ALA A 34 16.06 -2.98 -11.89
C ALA A 34 16.62 -2.27 -10.63
N ASP A 35 17.07 -1.04 -10.80
CA ASP A 35 17.60 -0.14 -9.76
C ASP A 35 16.59 0.90 -9.28
N PHE A 36 15.36 0.88 -9.81
CA PHE A 36 14.30 1.76 -9.35
C PHE A 36 14.04 1.54 -7.85
N GLY A 37 14.05 2.64 -7.10
CA GLY A 37 13.89 2.62 -5.65
C GLY A 37 15.19 2.45 -4.86
N ALA A 38 16.35 2.29 -5.51
CA ALA A 38 17.64 2.12 -4.84
C ALA A 38 17.99 3.31 -3.93
N GLU A 39 17.78 4.55 -4.38
CA GLU A 39 18.01 5.74 -3.56
C GLU A 39 17.11 5.74 -2.31
N ARG A 40 15.84 5.37 -2.47
CA ARG A 40 14.91 5.28 -1.34
C ARG A 40 15.27 4.15 -0.39
N LEU A 41 15.73 3.01 -0.91
CA LEU A 41 16.18 1.89 -0.07
C LEU A 41 17.49 2.24 0.66
N SER A 42 18.42 2.92 -0.02
CA SER A 42 19.63 3.50 0.57
C SER A 42 19.29 4.40 1.76
N ALA A 43 18.38 5.35 1.57
CA ALA A 43 17.89 6.20 2.66
C ALA A 43 17.16 5.41 3.75
N THR A 44 16.40 4.37 3.39
CA THR A 44 15.66 3.53 4.34
C THR A 44 16.60 2.71 5.23
N LEU A 45 17.69 2.16 4.67
CA LEU A 45 18.69 1.37 5.38
C LEU A 45 19.78 2.24 6.03
N GLY A 46 19.97 3.48 5.56
CA GLY A 46 20.99 4.41 6.07
C GLY A 46 22.40 4.07 5.59
N VAL A 47 22.53 3.45 4.42
CA VAL A 47 23.82 3.02 3.84
C VAL A 47 23.86 3.32 2.35
N ASP A 48 25.02 3.73 1.85
CA ASP A 48 25.23 3.89 0.41
C ASP A 48 25.27 2.51 -0.28
N LEU A 49 24.21 2.20 -1.02
CA LEU A 49 24.08 0.95 -1.75
C LEU A 49 25.10 0.76 -2.88
N ALA A 50 25.82 1.80 -3.30
CA ALA A 50 26.93 1.65 -4.24
C ALA A 50 28.11 0.86 -3.64
N THR A 51 28.17 0.75 -2.30
CA THR A 51 29.22 0.04 -1.56
C THR A 51 28.87 -1.41 -1.24
N VAL A 52 27.67 -1.86 -1.60
CA VAL A 52 27.11 -3.17 -1.24
C VAL A 52 27.03 -4.05 -2.50
N ASP A 53 27.25 -5.36 -2.37
CA ASP A 53 26.95 -6.31 -3.45
C ASP A 53 25.44 -6.53 -3.54
N TRP A 54 24.85 -6.25 -4.71
CA TRP A 54 23.40 -6.28 -4.90
C TRP A 54 22.81 -7.68 -5.07
N ASP A 55 23.65 -8.67 -5.32
CA ASP A 55 23.26 -10.04 -5.60
C ASP A 55 23.61 -11.01 -4.45
N ALA A 56 24.43 -10.56 -3.49
CA ALA A 56 24.65 -11.24 -2.22
C ALA A 56 23.56 -10.90 -1.17
N PRO A 57 23.35 -11.76 -0.15
CA PRO A 57 22.50 -11.41 1.00
C PRO A 57 22.95 -10.12 1.66
N ILE A 58 22.00 -9.30 2.12
CA ILE A 58 22.32 -8.04 2.80
C ILE A 58 23.03 -8.35 4.13
N PRO A 59 24.22 -7.77 4.39
CA PRO A 59 24.96 -8.01 5.63
C PRO A 59 24.15 -7.64 6.88
N GLU A 60 24.26 -8.46 7.93
CA GLU A 60 23.50 -8.27 9.17
C GLU A 60 23.89 -6.97 9.89
N GLU A 61 25.14 -6.52 9.75
CA GLU A 61 25.60 -5.23 10.26
C GLU A 61 24.83 -4.04 9.67
N ILE A 62 24.34 -4.15 8.43
CA ILE A 62 23.49 -3.13 7.80
C ILE A 62 22.07 -3.23 8.35
N LEU A 63 21.53 -4.45 8.49
CA LEU A 63 20.17 -4.69 8.94
C LEU A 63 19.98 -4.40 10.44
N ALA A 64 21.01 -4.57 11.25
CA ALA A 64 21.00 -4.31 12.69
C ALA A 64 21.39 -2.87 13.04
N ALA A 65 21.87 -2.08 12.08
CA ALA A 65 22.25 -0.69 12.32
C ALA A 65 21.02 0.13 12.76
N PRO A 66 21.08 0.84 13.90
CA PRO A 66 19.99 1.69 14.32
C PRO A 66 19.84 2.87 13.35
N ALA A 67 18.61 3.34 13.17
CA ALA A 67 18.39 4.63 12.50
C ALA A 67 18.95 5.75 13.38
N ASP A 68 19.81 6.60 12.82
CA ASP A 68 20.32 7.79 13.50
C ASP A 68 19.16 8.80 13.72
N PRO A 69 18.79 9.12 14.97
CA PRO A 69 17.69 10.03 15.26
C PRO A 69 17.86 11.45 14.69
N ASP A 70 19.09 11.91 14.52
CA ASP A 70 19.37 13.28 14.09
C ASP A 70 19.22 13.43 12.58
N SER A 71 19.61 12.39 11.82
CA SER A 71 19.61 12.40 10.35
C SER A 71 18.46 11.64 9.70
N TYR A 72 17.91 10.61 10.34
CA TYR A 72 16.82 9.81 9.78
C TYR A 72 15.47 10.51 9.93
N LYS A 73 14.85 10.87 8.79
CA LYS A 73 13.54 11.53 8.74
C LYS A 73 12.41 10.63 8.23
N GLY A 74 12.70 9.35 7.98
CA GLY A 74 11.73 8.38 7.48
C GLY A 74 10.83 7.78 8.57
N SER A 75 9.89 6.92 8.15
CA SER A 75 9.07 6.15 9.10
C SER A 75 9.90 4.99 9.68
N LEU A 76 10.12 5.03 11.00
CA LEU A 76 10.80 3.94 11.72
C LEU A 76 10.06 2.60 11.55
N GLY A 77 8.72 2.60 11.65
CA GLY A 77 7.95 1.38 11.46
C GLY A 77 8.08 0.79 10.04
N PHE A 78 8.17 1.65 9.02
CA PHE A 78 8.41 1.20 7.65
C PHE A 78 9.82 0.63 7.50
N ARG A 79 10.84 1.28 8.07
CA ARG A 79 12.22 0.75 8.10
C ARG A 79 12.27 -0.64 8.73
N GLU A 80 11.66 -0.82 9.90
CA GLU A 80 11.63 -2.12 10.58
C GLU A 80 10.91 -3.18 9.74
N SER A 81 9.83 -2.81 9.06
CA SER A 81 9.12 -3.73 8.15
C SER A 81 10.00 -4.16 6.96
N VAL A 82 10.77 -3.23 6.38
CA VAL A 82 11.70 -3.51 5.28
C VAL A 82 12.84 -4.41 5.74
N ILE A 83 13.40 -4.15 6.94
CA ILE A 83 14.45 -4.97 7.53
C ILE A 83 13.94 -6.37 7.85
N GLY A 84 12.74 -6.49 8.43
CA GLY A 84 12.08 -7.77 8.70
C GLY A 84 11.93 -8.60 7.42
N LEU A 85 11.41 -8.00 6.35
CA LEU A 85 11.27 -8.64 5.05
C LEU A 85 12.61 -9.14 4.48
N ALA A 86 13.66 -8.32 4.59
CA ALA A 86 15.00 -8.68 4.15
C ALA A 86 15.55 -9.90 4.91
N ARG A 87 15.38 -9.91 6.23
CA ARG A 87 15.83 -11.02 7.10
C ARG A 87 15.06 -12.31 6.86
N GLU A 88 13.73 -12.24 6.85
CA GLU A 88 12.85 -13.41 6.67
C GLU A 88 13.15 -14.16 5.37
N GLY A 89 13.45 -13.43 4.29
CA GLY A 89 13.76 -14.02 2.98
C GLY A 89 15.25 -14.23 2.69
N ASN A 90 16.16 -13.85 3.61
CA ASN A 90 17.62 -13.76 3.36
C ASN A 90 17.93 -13.07 2.01
N LEU A 91 17.32 -11.91 1.78
CA LEU A 91 17.25 -11.28 0.46
C LEU A 91 18.52 -10.50 0.13
N SER A 92 18.85 -10.43 -1.16
CA SER A 92 19.79 -9.46 -1.71
C SER A 92 19.11 -8.10 -1.96
N ILE A 93 19.88 -7.04 -2.18
CA ILE A 93 19.32 -5.71 -2.54
C ILE A 93 18.41 -5.81 -3.77
N ARG A 94 18.82 -6.54 -4.82
CA ARG A 94 18.00 -6.70 -6.03
C ARG A 94 16.69 -7.44 -5.77
N ARG A 95 16.68 -8.42 -4.87
CA ARG A 95 15.45 -9.14 -4.50
C ARG A 95 14.56 -8.29 -3.62
N LEU A 96 15.14 -7.56 -2.66
CA LEU A 96 14.41 -6.65 -1.80
C LEU A 96 13.76 -5.51 -2.59
N LEU A 97 14.51 -4.84 -3.48
CA LEU A 97 13.96 -3.82 -4.39
C LEU A 97 12.78 -4.37 -5.19
N ARG A 98 12.91 -5.56 -5.78
CA ARG A 98 11.80 -6.21 -6.50
C ARG A 98 10.59 -6.45 -5.60
N GLN A 99 10.76 -6.88 -4.36
CA GLN A 99 9.61 -7.08 -3.46
C GLN A 99 8.97 -5.76 -3.04
N LEU A 100 9.76 -4.73 -2.73
CA LEU A 100 9.26 -3.41 -2.33
C LEU A 100 8.57 -2.66 -3.46
N ASN A 101 9.05 -2.83 -4.70
CA ASN A 101 8.49 -2.23 -5.91
C ASN A 101 7.07 -2.72 -6.25
N GLY A 102 6.52 -3.68 -5.50
CA GLY A 102 5.14 -4.15 -5.65
C GLY A 102 4.14 -3.54 -4.66
N SER A 103 4.58 -2.97 -3.53
CA SER A 103 3.60 -2.56 -2.51
C SER A 103 4.01 -1.52 -1.49
N GLY A 104 5.29 -1.26 -1.24
CA GLY A 104 5.69 -0.39 -0.13
C GLY A 104 5.05 -0.76 1.21
N GLY A 105 4.71 -2.04 1.44
CA GLY A 105 4.02 -2.52 2.63
C GLY A 105 2.49 -2.36 2.60
N HIS A 106 1.91 -1.82 1.53
CA HIS A 106 0.46 -1.76 1.33
C HIS A 106 -0.12 -3.13 0.96
N ARG A 107 -1.41 -3.32 1.21
CA ARG A 107 -2.10 -4.52 0.74
C ARG A 107 -2.23 -4.44 -0.78
N ALA A 108 -1.66 -5.40 -1.50
CA ALA A 108 -1.83 -5.53 -2.95
C ALA A 108 -2.79 -6.68 -3.27
N VAL A 109 -3.72 -6.44 -4.18
CA VAL A 109 -4.62 -7.45 -4.74
C VAL A 109 -4.44 -7.46 -6.25
N ILE A 110 -3.95 -8.59 -6.76
CA ILE A 110 -3.82 -8.87 -8.19
C ILE A 110 -4.86 -9.95 -8.50
N GLY A 111 -5.95 -9.57 -9.17
CA GLY A 111 -7.05 -10.52 -9.38
C GLY A 111 -8.28 -9.93 -10.06
N THR A 112 -9.39 -10.63 -9.87
CA THR A 112 -10.71 -10.28 -10.38
C THR A 112 -11.40 -9.18 -9.54
N PRO A 113 -12.41 -8.50 -10.08
CA PRO A 113 -13.22 -7.54 -9.31
C PRO A 113 -13.79 -8.13 -8.02
N GLU A 114 -14.24 -9.39 -8.06
CA GLU A 114 -14.75 -10.13 -6.91
C GLU A 114 -13.69 -10.32 -5.84
N GLN A 115 -12.46 -10.74 -6.21
CA GLN A 115 -11.37 -10.92 -5.25
C GLN A 115 -10.96 -9.60 -4.56
N VAL A 116 -11.01 -8.48 -5.29
CA VAL A 116 -10.80 -7.15 -4.70
C VAL A 116 -11.93 -6.79 -3.73
N ALA A 117 -13.19 -7.01 -4.12
CA ALA A 117 -14.34 -6.75 -3.25
C ALA A 117 -14.34 -7.64 -2.00
N ASP A 118 -13.97 -8.91 -2.13
CA ASP A 118 -13.83 -9.87 -1.02
C ASP A 118 -12.77 -9.40 -0.03
N THR A 119 -11.62 -8.93 -0.50
CA THR A 119 -10.55 -8.39 0.36
C THR A 119 -11.02 -7.15 1.12
N ILE A 120 -11.72 -6.23 0.44
CA ILE A 120 -12.29 -5.02 1.06
C ILE A 120 -13.31 -5.41 2.14
N GLU A 121 -14.19 -6.35 1.83
CA GLU A 121 -15.22 -6.84 2.75
C GLU A 121 -14.62 -7.50 3.99
N GLU A 122 -13.64 -8.39 3.81
CA GLU A 122 -12.95 -9.08 4.89
C GLU A 122 -12.38 -8.08 5.90
N TRP A 123 -11.60 -7.12 5.41
CA TRP A 123 -10.94 -6.12 6.25
C TRP A 123 -11.93 -5.17 6.93
N PHE A 124 -12.97 -4.74 6.21
CA PHE A 124 -14.01 -3.89 6.78
C PHE A 124 -14.78 -4.61 7.88
N ARG A 125 -15.23 -5.85 7.63
CA ARG A 125 -16.01 -6.64 8.61
C ARG A 125 -15.19 -7.08 9.81
N ALA A 126 -13.88 -7.29 9.64
CA ALA A 126 -12.96 -7.55 10.74
C ALA A 126 -12.63 -6.31 11.59
N GLY A 127 -13.10 -5.11 11.20
CA GLY A 127 -12.77 -3.86 11.87
C GLY A 127 -11.31 -3.42 11.64
N ALA A 128 -10.64 -3.97 10.63
CA ALA A 128 -9.25 -3.66 10.29
C ALA A 128 -9.11 -2.36 9.47
N ALA A 129 -10.20 -1.90 8.83
CA ALA A 129 -10.22 -0.67 8.03
C ALA A 129 -11.61 -0.01 8.03
N ASP A 130 -11.65 1.32 8.08
CA ASP A 130 -12.87 2.13 7.85
C ASP A 130 -13.07 2.47 6.36
N GLY A 131 -12.08 2.15 5.53
CA GLY A 131 -12.02 2.46 4.11
C GLY A 131 -10.59 2.29 3.60
N PHE A 132 -10.33 2.69 2.36
CA PHE A 132 -9.03 2.46 1.72
C PHE A 132 -8.55 3.68 0.95
N ASN A 133 -7.24 3.91 0.98
CA ASN A 133 -6.58 4.80 0.02
C ASN A 133 -6.23 3.97 -1.22
N LEU A 134 -7.00 4.14 -2.30
CA LEU A 134 -6.83 3.34 -3.51
C LEU A 134 -5.55 3.74 -4.26
N MET A 135 -4.80 2.74 -4.68
CA MET A 135 -3.57 2.89 -5.46
C MET A 135 -3.66 1.99 -6.70
N PRO A 136 -4.43 2.40 -7.73
CA PRO A 136 -4.53 1.64 -8.97
C PRO A 136 -3.16 1.49 -9.64
N ASP A 137 -2.99 0.40 -10.36
CA ASP A 137 -1.78 0.06 -11.12
C ASP A 137 -1.49 1.03 -12.27
N ALA A 138 -2.52 1.64 -12.85
CA ALA A 138 -2.41 2.64 -13.90
C ALA A 138 -3.51 3.72 -13.77
N PHE A 139 -3.18 4.95 -14.17
CA PHE A 139 -4.14 6.06 -14.20
C PHE A 139 -4.33 6.59 -15.64
N PRO A 140 -5.57 6.85 -16.08
CA PRO A 140 -6.84 6.70 -15.34
C PRO A 140 -7.44 5.29 -15.37
N SER A 141 -6.99 4.42 -16.28
CA SER A 141 -7.68 3.18 -16.64
C SER A 141 -7.86 2.17 -15.50
N GLY A 142 -6.91 2.08 -14.56
CA GLY A 142 -7.05 1.22 -13.39
C GLY A 142 -8.13 1.72 -12.42
N LEU A 143 -8.27 3.05 -12.28
CA LEU A 143 -9.35 3.63 -11.48
C LEU A 143 -10.70 3.43 -12.16
N GLU A 144 -10.79 3.62 -13.48
CA GLU A 144 -12.01 3.37 -14.27
C GLU A 144 -12.45 1.91 -14.10
N THR A 145 -11.52 0.96 -14.22
CA THR A 145 -11.79 -0.47 -14.02
C THR A 145 -12.34 -0.76 -12.61
N PHE A 146 -11.76 -0.13 -11.57
CA PHE A 146 -12.27 -0.28 -10.20
C PHE A 146 -13.70 0.29 -10.06
N VAL A 147 -13.95 1.48 -10.61
CA VAL A 147 -15.26 2.14 -10.54
C VAL A 147 -16.32 1.34 -11.30
N ASP A 148 -16.00 0.81 -12.47
CA ASP A 148 -16.95 0.12 -13.34
C ASP A 148 -17.23 -1.31 -12.89
N HIS A 149 -16.27 -1.99 -12.26
CA HIS A 149 -16.40 -3.41 -11.93
C HIS A 149 -16.42 -3.74 -10.43
N VAL A 150 -15.70 -3.00 -9.58
CA VAL A 150 -15.64 -3.30 -8.13
C VAL A 150 -16.72 -2.55 -7.36
N VAL A 151 -16.92 -1.26 -7.64
CA VAL A 151 -17.92 -0.45 -6.92
C VAL A 151 -19.35 -1.02 -7.01
N PRO A 152 -19.82 -1.55 -8.16
CA PRO A 152 -21.14 -2.19 -8.21
C PRO A 152 -21.28 -3.40 -7.28
N ILE A 153 -20.22 -4.22 -7.15
CA ILE A 153 -20.19 -5.36 -6.23
C ILE A 153 -20.27 -4.86 -4.78
N LEU A 154 -19.45 -3.88 -4.41
CA LEU A 154 -19.46 -3.31 -3.06
C LEU A 154 -20.82 -2.69 -2.70
N ARG A 155 -21.47 -2.02 -3.66
CA ARG A 155 -22.84 -1.50 -3.51
C ARG A 155 -23.86 -2.62 -3.31
N ALA A 156 -23.82 -3.66 -4.15
CA ALA A 156 -24.71 -4.82 -4.03
C ALA A 156 -24.58 -5.53 -2.67
N ARG A 157 -23.37 -5.51 -2.08
CA ARG A 157 -23.08 -6.06 -0.75
C ARG A 157 -23.36 -5.09 0.42
N GLY A 158 -23.83 -3.88 0.14
CA GLY A 158 -24.10 -2.85 1.16
C GLY A 158 -22.85 -2.26 1.81
N LEU A 159 -21.68 -2.42 1.19
CA LEU A 159 -20.39 -1.93 1.68
C LEU A 159 -20.02 -0.54 1.15
N PHE A 160 -20.73 -0.08 0.10
CA PHE A 160 -20.50 1.24 -0.47
C PHE A 160 -21.81 1.96 -0.73
N ARG A 161 -21.79 3.28 -0.54
CA ARG A 161 -22.96 4.14 -0.70
C ARG A 161 -23.39 4.29 -2.15
N HIS A 162 -24.69 4.46 -2.37
CA HIS A 162 -25.25 4.75 -3.70
C HIS A 162 -25.22 6.23 -4.03
N GLU A 163 -25.43 7.09 -3.03
CA GLU A 163 -25.52 8.53 -3.16
C GLU A 163 -24.73 9.22 -2.04
N TYR A 164 -24.42 10.50 -2.24
CA TYR A 164 -23.83 11.37 -1.24
C TYR A 164 -24.87 12.41 -0.83
N THR A 165 -25.42 12.28 0.38
CA THR A 165 -26.36 13.27 0.93
C THR A 165 -25.64 14.34 1.76
N GLU A 166 -24.43 14.06 2.20
CA GLU A 166 -23.65 14.93 3.06
C GLU A 166 -22.92 16.02 2.27
N LYS A 167 -22.99 17.24 2.81
CA LYS A 167 -22.44 18.45 2.17
C LYS A 167 -20.96 18.69 2.44
N THR A 168 -20.36 17.99 3.41
CA THR A 168 -18.96 18.21 3.79
C THR A 168 -18.21 16.88 3.84
N LEU A 169 -16.91 16.92 3.57
CA LEU A 169 -16.05 15.73 3.65
C LEU A 169 -16.09 15.10 5.05
N ARG A 170 -16.09 15.93 6.10
CA ARG A 170 -16.17 15.48 7.49
C ARG A 170 -17.43 14.66 7.75
N ALA A 171 -18.59 15.14 7.28
CA ALA A 171 -19.85 14.44 7.42
C ALA A 171 -19.86 13.12 6.63
N ARG A 172 -19.25 13.07 5.43
CA ARG A 172 -19.10 11.82 4.65
C ARG A 172 -18.27 10.75 5.36
N PHE A 173 -17.35 11.16 6.23
CA PHE A 173 -16.58 10.26 7.09
C PHE A 173 -17.25 9.97 8.44
N GLY A 174 -18.44 10.53 8.72
CA GLY A 174 -19.14 10.34 10.00
C GLY A 174 -18.39 10.92 11.21
N VAL A 175 -17.50 11.89 10.98
CA VAL A 175 -16.73 12.54 12.04
C VAL A 175 -17.48 13.80 12.50
N HIS A 176 -17.55 14.04 13.80
CA HIS A 176 -18.20 15.22 14.35
C HIS A 176 -17.19 16.36 14.55
N PRO A 177 -17.63 17.62 14.63
CA PRO A 177 -16.77 18.69 15.13
C PRO A 177 -16.33 18.32 16.57
N GLY A 178 -15.03 18.20 16.82
CA GLY A 178 -14.52 17.95 18.17
C GLY A 178 -14.94 19.05 19.14
N ILE A 179 -15.01 18.71 20.43
CA ILE A 179 -15.22 19.67 21.53
C ILE A 179 -14.07 20.69 21.48
N GLY A 180 -14.35 21.88 20.96
CA GLY A 180 -13.37 22.94 20.71
C GLY A 180 -13.96 24.17 20.02
N ALA A 181 -15.13 24.05 19.40
CA ALA A 181 -15.88 25.18 18.84
C ALA A 181 -16.80 25.87 19.89
N ALA A 182 -16.31 26.03 21.13
CA ALA A 182 -17.00 26.82 22.16
C ALA A 182 -15.98 27.47 23.10
N VAL A 183 -15.14 28.36 22.57
CA VAL A 183 -14.60 29.50 23.32
C VAL A 183 -14.46 30.66 22.33
N GLY A 184 -15.26 31.71 22.51
CA GLY A 184 -15.16 32.99 21.77
C GLY A 184 -16.39 33.31 20.95
#